data_AF-A0A9X7ZTB1-F1
#
_entry.id   AF-A0A9X7ZTB1-F1
#
_cell.length_a   1.000
_cell.length_b   1.000
_cell.length_c   1.000
_cell.angle_alpha   90.00
_cell.angle_beta   90.00
_cell.angle_gamma   90.00
#
_symmetry.space_group_name_H-M   'P 1'
#
loop_
_entity.id
_entity.type
_entity.pdbx_description
1 polymer ?
#
loop_
_entity_poly.entity_id
_entity_poly.type
_entity_poly.pdbx_seq_one_letter_code
_entity_poly.pdbx_strand_id
1 'polypeptide(L)'
;MYNIAVIPGDGIGPEVVEAAITILDKLPIDFNYTYANAGDKCKEDTGVALPDETLEIAKKADAVLFGAAGETAADVIVRLRRELNTFVNLRPVKSLQPDKYGDIDFMIVRENTEDLYIGDEELTEEGAIARKKITKFASERIAEYAFKYAEDTGRKKVTAVHKANVLKLSDGLFKESFYKMAENHPDIKTNDFYVDATAMYLITNPLDFEVIVTTNLYGDILSDEGAGLVGGLGMIPSANIGDNSGLFEPVHGSAPDIAGQGIADPVATILSACMMLDYLGESEYARKIEDVMIDVIRQGDNVTPDLGGDASTQEMAEYIASKL
;
A
#
# COMPACT_ATOMS: atom_id res chain seq x y z
N MET A 1 0.91 16.62 18.36
CA MET A 1 0.52 15.30 18.88
C MET A 1 -0.40 14.67 17.85
N TYR A 2 0.01 13.57 17.25
CA TYR A 2 -0.82 12.77 16.35
C TYR A 2 -1.31 11.52 17.08
N ASN A 3 -2.59 11.20 16.96
CA ASN A 3 -3.19 9.99 17.51
C ASN A 3 -3.11 8.89 16.46
N ILE A 4 -2.36 7.84 16.77
CA ILE A 4 -2.14 6.73 15.83
C ILE A 4 -2.85 5.50 16.39
N ALA A 5 -3.77 4.93 15.61
CA ALA A 5 -4.30 3.60 15.91
C ALA A 5 -3.29 2.56 15.44
N VAL A 6 -2.78 1.75 16.37
CA VAL A 6 -1.81 0.70 16.06
C VAL A 6 -2.51 -0.64 16.14
N ILE A 7 -2.54 -1.37 15.03
CA ILE A 7 -3.14 -2.69 14.93
C ILE A 7 -2.04 -3.68 14.52
N PRO A 8 -1.35 -4.31 15.47
CA PRO A 8 -0.25 -5.22 15.17
C PRO A 8 -0.68 -6.41 14.30
N GLY A 9 -1.89 -6.92 14.53
CA GLY A 9 -2.44 -8.05 13.79
C GLY A 9 -1.79 -9.38 14.15
N ASP A 10 -1.58 -10.24 13.16
CA ASP A 10 -1.19 -11.64 13.30
C ASP A 10 0.24 -11.93 12.80
N GLY A 11 0.77 -13.09 13.20
CA GLY A 11 2.04 -13.63 12.72
C GLY A 11 3.22 -12.70 13.00
N ILE A 12 3.94 -12.28 11.96
CA ILE A 12 5.06 -11.32 12.06
C ILE A 12 4.61 -9.88 12.34
N GLY A 13 3.31 -9.58 12.20
CA GLY A 13 2.75 -8.24 12.34
C GLY A 13 3.21 -7.50 13.61
N PRO A 14 3.13 -8.09 14.81
CA PRO A 14 3.66 -7.50 16.03
C PRO A 14 5.15 -7.15 15.99
N GLU A 15 6.00 -7.99 15.41
CA GLU A 15 7.45 -7.78 15.33
C GLU A 15 7.78 -6.59 14.42
N VAL A 16 7.19 -6.55 13.22
CA VAL A 16 7.48 -5.48 12.25
C VAL A 16 6.84 -4.14 12.62
N VAL A 17 5.70 -4.17 13.33
CA VAL A 17 5.07 -2.95 13.86
C VAL A 17 5.88 -2.37 15.01
N GLU A 18 6.37 -3.21 15.94
CA GLU A 18 7.26 -2.75 17.01
C GLU A 18 8.56 -2.14 16.47
N ALA A 19 9.13 -2.74 15.42
CA ALA A 19 10.27 -2.21 14.69
C ALA A 19 9.98 -0.81 14.09
N ALA A 20 8.82 -0.62 13.46
CA ALA A 20 8.42 0.68 12.92
C ALA A 20 8.20 1.73 14.03
N ILE A 21 7.55 1.35 15.14
CA ILE A 21 7.34 2.24 16.30
C ILE A 21 8.68 2.66 16.92
N THR A 22 9.66 1.76 17.01
CA THR A 22 11.01 2.06 17.51
C THR A 22 11.67 3.21 16.74
N ILE A 23 11.47 3.25 15.41
CA ILE A 23 11.97 4.31 14.54
C ILE A 23 11.18 5.61 14.74
N LEU A 24 9.84 5.52 14.77
CA LEU A 24 8.97 6.69 14.96
C LEU A 24 9.25 7.40 16.29
N ASP A 25 9.53 6.66 17.35
CA ASP A 25 9.82 7.18 18.70
C ASP A 25 11.17 7.92 18.80
N LYS A 26 12.03 7.84 17.77
CA LYS A 26 13.24 8.69 17.69
C LYS A 26 12.98 10.07 17.12
N LEU A 27 11.86 10.26 16.44
CA LEU A 27 11.55 11.53 15.81
C LEU A 27 11.14 12.55 16.90
N PRO A 28 11.41 13.84 16.70
CA PRO A 28 10.94 14.90 17.59
C PRO A 28 9.45 15.21 17.34
N ILE A 29 8.63 14.18 17.17
CA ILE A 29 7.18 14.24 16.91
C ILE A 29 6.49 13.53 18.07
N ASP A 30 5.42 14.15 18.57
CA ASP A 30 4.62 13.59 19.65
C ASP A 30 3.56 12.65 19.09
N PHE A 31 3.73 11.34 19.29
CA PHE A 31 2.78 10.30 18.91
C PHE A 31 2.05 9.73 20.13
N ASN A 32 0.73 9.68 20.03
CA ASN A 32 -0.13 9.00 21.00
C ASN A 32 -0.67 7.71 20.38
N TYR A 33 -0.05 6.57 20.72
CA TYR A 33 -0.45 5.27 20.19
C TYR A 33 -1.64 4.69 20.98
N THR A 34 -2.71 4.35 20.27
CA THR A 34 -3.82 3.56 20.81
C THR A 34 -3.79 2.18 20.15
N TYR A 35 -3.40 1.16 20.92
CA TYR A 35 -3.32 -0.21 20.43
C TYR A 35 -4.70 -0.86 20.39
N ALA A 36 -4.98 -1.56 19.29
CA ALA A 36 -6.23 -2.28 19.09
C ALA A 36 -5.98 -3.65 18.45
N ASN A 37 -6.89 -4.59 18.66
CA ASN A 37 -6.76 -5.96 18.18
C ASN A 37 -7.62 -6.19 16.93
N ALA A 38 -7.07 -6.87 15.94
CA ALA A 38 -7.79 -7.44 14.82
C ALA A 38 -7.02 -8.66 14.30
N GLY A 39 -7.68 -9.50 13.51
CA GLY A 39 -7.06 -10.66 12.87
C GLY A 39 -7.52 -12.01 13.42
N ASP A 40 -6.77 -13.04 13.08
CA ASP A 40 -7.04 -14.44 13.38
C ASP A 40 -7.08 -14.67 14.88
N LYS A 41 -6.07 -14.18 15.61
CA LYS A 41 -6.02 -14.31 17.07
C LYS A 41 -7.21 -13.62 17.74
N CYS A 42 -7.61 -12.46 17.23
CA CYS A 42 -8.77 -11.74 17.74
C CYS A 42 -10.06 -12.54 17.53
N LYS A 43 -10.21 -13.18 16.36
CA LYS A 43 -11.34 -14.07 16.06
C LYS A 43 -11.34 -15.32 16.94
N GLU A 44 -10.18 -15.91 17.22
CA GLU A 44 -10.07 -17.06 18.14
C GLU A 44 -10.49 -16.68 19.56
N ASP A 45 -10.02 -15.54 20.06
CA ASP A 45 -10.27 -15.10 21.44
C ASP A 45 -11.70 -14.57 21.65
N THR A 46 -12.28 -13.90 20.66
CA THR A 46 -13.53 -13.13 20.82
C THR A 46 -14.69 -13.58 19.92
N GLY A 47 -14.42 -14.44 18.93
CA GLY A 47 -15.36 -14.83 17.88
C GLY A 47 -15.50 -13.83 16.73
N VAL A 48 -14.83 -12.67 16.78
CA VAL A 48 -14.92 -11.60 15.77
C VAL A 48 -13.51 -11.16 15.36
N ALA A 49 -13.20 -11.19 14.06
CA ALA A 49 -11.87 -10.81 13.55
C ALA A 49 -11.59 -9.31 13.66
N LEU A 50 -12.63 -8.47 13.53
CA LEU A 50 -12.52 -7.01 13.68
C LEU A 50 -13.61 -6.52 14.64
N PRO A 51 -13.29 -6.35 15.93
CA PRO A 51 -14.21 -5.79 16.91
C PRO A 51 -14.64 -4.36 16.56
N ASP A 52 -15.86 -3.98 16.93
CA ASP A 52 -16.35 -2.61 16.71
C ASP A 52 -15.54 -1.57 17.51
N GLU A 53 -14.98 -1.96 18.66
CA GLU A 53 -14.06 -1.11 19.43
C GLU A 53 -12.82 -0.72 18.62
N THR A 54 -12.22 -1.67 17.89
CA THR A 54 -11.07 -1.42 17.00
C THR A 54 -11.45 -0.46 15.88
N LEU A 55 -12.66 -0.58 15.31
CA LEU A 55 -13.16 0.36 14.31
C LEU A 55 -13.36 1.77 14.87
N GLU A 56 -13.89 1.89 16.09
CA GLU A 56 -14.07 3.18 16.75
C GLU A 56 -12.74 3.86 17.07
N ILE A 57 -11.71 3.09 17.43
CA ILE A 57 -10.34 3.58 17.60
C ILE A 57 -9.80 4.08 16.25
N ALA A 58 -9.88 3.25 15.21
CA ALA A 58 -9.40 3.58 13.87
C ALA A 58 -10.07 4.84 13.28
N LYS A 59 -11.39 5.01 13.48
CA LYS A 59 -12.14 6.18 13.00
C LYS A 59 -11.82 7.49 13.74
N LYS A 60 -11.28 7.42 14.95
CA LYS A 60 -10.92 8.59 15.77
C LYS A 60 -9.44 8.98 15.66
N ALA A 61 -8.61 8.09 15.14
CA ALA A 61 -7.19 8.32 14.95
C ALA A 61 -6.94 9.23 13.75
N ASP A 62 -5.82 9.95 13.79
CA ASP A 62 -5.32 10.73 12.67
C ASP A 62 -4.81 9.80 11.55
N ALA A 63 -4.24 8.65 11.94
CA ALA A 63 -3.83 7.58 11.03
C ALA A 63 -3.89 6.20 11.70
N VAL A 64 -3.98 5.15 10.89
CA VAL A 64 -3.94 3.74 11.32
C VAL A 64 -2.68 3.08 10.77
N LEU A 65 -1.85 2.52 11.65
CA LEU A 65 -0.73 1.67 11.28
C LEU A 65 -1.12 0.21 11.54
N PHE A 66 -1.14 -0.60 10.49
CA PHE A 66 -1.53 -2.00 10.54
C PHE A 66 -0.35 -2.90 10.16
N GLY A 67 -0.15 -3.99 10.91
CA GLY A 67 0.92 -4.96 10.67
C GLY A 67 0.56 -5.98 9.60
N ALA A 68 -0.05 -7.09 10.00
CA ALA A 68 -0.46 -8.14 9.06
C ALA A 68 -1.73 -8.86 9.53
N ALA A 69 -2.49 -9.45 8.62
CA ALA A 69 -3.55 -10.38 8.95
C ALA A 69 -3.30 -11.73 8.26
N GLY A 70 -3.70 -12.81 8.91
CA GLY A 70 -3.67 -14.15 8.32
C GLY A 70 -4.95 -14.46 7.52
N GLU A 71 -5.62 -15.54 7.86
CA GLU A 71 -6.78 -16.05 7.12
C GLU A 71 -7.97 -15.07 7.11
N THR A 72 -8.06 -14.22 8.12
CA THR A 72 -9.11 -13.21 8.29
C THR A 72 -8.80 -11.87 7.61
N ALA A 73 -7.75 -11.78 6.78
CA ALA A 73 -7.37 -10.54 6.12
C ALA A 73 -8.54 -9.84 5.39
N ALA A 74 -9.40 -10.61 4.71
CA ALA A 74 -10.59 -10.06 4.07
C ALA A 74 -11.62 -9.50 5.09
N ASP A 75 -11.86 -10.21 6.20
CA ASP A 75 -12.78 -9.79 7.27
C ASP A 75 -12.30 -8.50 7.97
N VAL A 76 -10.99 -8.26 7.98
CA VAL A 76 -10.34 -7.13 8.67
C VAL A 76 -10.07 -5.97 7.71
N ILE A 77 -9.19 -6.16 6.73
CA ILE A 77 -8.65 -5.07 5.90
C ILE A 77 -9.70 -4.50 4.95
N VAL A 78 -10.47 -5.35 4.28
CA VAL A 78 -11.53 -4.88 3.37
C VAL A 78 -12.61 -4.12 4.17
N ARG A 79 -12.95 -4.60 5.37
CA ARG A 79 -13.88 -3.91 6.26
C ARG A 79 -13.31 -2.58 6.74
N LEU A 80 -12.05 -2.52 7.20
CA LEU A 80 -11.40 -1.27 7.61
C LEU A 80 -11.40 -0.24 6.48
N ARG A 81 -10.96 -0.62 5.27
CA ARG A 81 -10.94 0.27 4.10
C ARG A 81 -12.31 0.85 3.80
N ARG A 82 -13.36 0.02 3.86
CA ARG A 82 -14.74 0.44 3.64
C ARG A 82 -15.24 1.38 4.74
N GLU A 83 -15.02 1.02 5.99
CA GLU A 83 -15.48 1.79 7.16
C GLU A 83 -14.75 3.13 7.32
N LEU A 84 -13.49 3.19 6.88
CA LEU A 84 -12.69 4.41 6.81
C LEU A 84 -12.91 5.19 5.50
N ASN A 85 -13.66 4.64 4.54
CA ASN A 85 -13.87 5.22 3.22
C ASN A 85 -12.55 5.56 2.48
N THR A 86 -11.56 4.68 2.59
CA THR A 86 -10.25 4.86 1.94
C THR A 86 -10.31 4.44 0.48
N PHE A 87 -10.57 5.38 -0.42
CA PHE A 87 -10.82 5.09 -1.83
C PHE A 87 -9.59 4.98 -2.72
N VAL A 88 -8.44 5.44 -2.22
CA VAL A 88 -7.15 5.33 -2.89
C VAL A 88 -6.36 4.23 -2.22
N ASN A 89 -5.70 3.38 -3.00
CA ASN A 89 -4.63 2.51 -2.53
C ASN A 89 -3.36 2.87 -3.29
N LEU A 90 -2.36 3.40 -2.57
CA LEU A 90 -1.05 3.76 -3.07
C LEU A 90 -0.09 2.59 -2.85
N ARG A 91 0.56 2.16 -3.92
CA ARG A 91 1.59 1.11 -3.89
C ARG A 91 2.82 1.59 -4.68
N PRO A 92 3.84 2.15 -4.00
CA PRO A 92 5.08 2.53 -4.65
C PRO A 92 5.85 1.27 -5.05
N VAL A 93 6.38 1.28 -6.27
CA VAL A 93 7.30 0.26 -6.78
C VAL A 93 8.64 0.96 -6.95
N LYS A 94 9.50 0.81 -5.94
CA LYS A 94 10.78 1.50 -5.87
C LYS A 94 11.91 0.54 -5.53
N SER A 95 12.97 0.59 -6.34
CA SER A 95 14.21 -0.14 -6.10
C SER A 95 14.95 0.45 -4.89
N LEU A 96 15.14 -0.35 -3.83
CA LEU A 96 15.96 0.04 -2.67
C LEU A 96 17.47 -0.13 -2.95
N GLN A 97 17.80 -1.04 -3.86
CA GLN A 97 19.11 -1.23 -4.45
C GLN A 97 18.98 -1.35 -5.98
N PRO A 98 19.99 -0.95 -6.77
CA PRO A 98 19.90 -1.07 -8.23
C PRO A 98 19.58 -2.51 -8.64
N ASP A 99 18.44 -2.72 -9.30
CA ASP A 99 18.04 -4.04 -9.82
C ASP A 99 18.58 -4.20 -11.25
N LYS A 100 18.42 -5.39 -11.86
CA LYS A 100 18.75 -5.69 -13.26
C LYS A 100 18.12 -4.72 -14.26
N TYR A 101 17.06 -4.03 -13.86
CA TYR A 101 16.31 -3.08 -14.66
C TYR A 101 16.75 -1.63 -14.45
N GLY A 102 17.65 -1.35 -13.51
CA GLY A 102 18.02 -0.01 -13.07
C GLY A 102 17.26 0.45 -11.82
N ASP A 103 17.19 1.76 -11.61
CA ASP A 103 16.47 2.38 -10.49
C ASP A 103 14.99 2.54 -10.86
N ILE A 104 14.19 1.50 -10.61
CA ILE A 104 12.75 1.57 -10.79
C ILE A 104 12.17 2.47 -9.71
N ASP A 105 11.30 3.40 -10.10
CA ASP A 105 10.58 4.27 -9.16
C ASP A 105 9.29 4.79 -9.79
N PHE A 106 8.18 4.10 -9.56
CA PHE A 106 6.85 4.55 -9.97
C PHE A 106 5.79 4.27 -8.90
N MET A 107 4.69 5.01 -8.95
CA MET A 107 3.55 4.85 -8.03
C MET A 107 2.37 4.20 -8.76
N ILE A 108 1.79 3.15 -8.18
CA ILE A 108 0.47 2.65 -8.57
C ILE A 108 -0.59 3.27 -7.67
N VAL A 109 -1.53 3.99 -8.28
CA VAL A 109 -2.72 4.59 -7.67
C VAL A 109 -3.91 3.74 -8.06
N ARG A 110 -4.33 2.87 -7.15
CA ARG A 110 -5.41 1.90 -7.33
C ARG A 110 -6.71 2.43 -6.75
N GLU A 111 -7.80 2.37 -7.52
CA GLU A 111 -9.16 2.56 -7.00
C GLU A 111 -9.51 1.43 -6.02
N ASN A 112 -10.04 1.76 -4.84
CA ASN A 112 -10.12 0.82 -3.72
C ASN A 112 -11.56 0.53 -3.20
N THR A 113 -12.61 0.96 -3.92
CA THR A 113 -14.01 0.85 -3.41
C THR A 113 -14.98 0.11 -4.31
N GLU A 114 -14.69 -0.04 -5.60
CA GLU A 114 -15.58 -0.69 -6.56
C GLU A 114 -14.84 -1.73 -7.42
N ASP A 115 -15.17 -1.86 -8.71
CA ASP A 115 -14.77 -2.96 -9.59
C ASP A 115 -15.35 -4.31 -9.12
N LEU A 116 -14.70 -5.42 -9.42
CA LEU A 116 -15.09 -6.76 -8.96
C LEU A 116 -14.99 -6.96 -7.43
N TYR A 117 -14.33 -6.05 -6.71
CA TYR A 117 -14.18 -6.12 -5.25
C TYR A 117 -15.48 -5.79 -4.49
N ILE A 118 -16.55 -5.42 -5.20
CA ILE A 118 -17.88 -5.30 -4.57
C ILE A 118 -18.43 -6.66 -4.12
N GLY A 119 -17.87 -7.78 -4.60
CA GLY A 119 -18.28 -9.14 -4.20
C GLY A 119 -19.72 -9.49 -4.61
N ASP A 120 -20.26 -8.83 -5.64
CA ASP A 120 -21.58 -9.13 -6.21
C ASP A 120 -21.45 -10.32 -7.15
N GLU A 121 -21.55 -11.50 -6.54
CA GLU A 121 -21.45 -12.79 -7.21
C GLU A 121 -22.70 -13.64 -6.97
N GLU A 122 -23.12 -14.38 -7.99
CA GLU A 122 -24.22 -15.33 -7.90
C GLU A 122 -23.86 -16.67 -8.55
N LEU A 123 -24.17 -17.77 -7.86
CA LEU A 123 -24.11 -19.11 -8.42
C LEU A 123 -25.45 -19.45 -9.07
N THR A 124 -25.40 -19.85 -10.34
CA THR A 124 -26.53 -20.30 -11.14
C THR A 124 -26.42 -21.80 -11.40
N GLU A 125 -27.46 -22.43 -11.95
CA GLU A 125 -27.41 -23.86 -12.31
C GLU A 125 -26.33 -24.16 -13.39
N GLU A 126 -26.00 -23.18 -14.23
CA GLU A 126 -25.09 -23.36 -15.38
C GLU A 126 -23.69 -22.77 -15.16
N GLY A 127 -23.44 -22.11 -14.03
CA GLY A 127 -22.16 -21.45 -13.76
C GLY A 127 -22.27 -20.35 -12.71
N ALA A 128 -21.29 -19.44 -12.67
CA ALA A 128 -21.26 -18.30 -11.75
C ALA A 128 -21.18 -16.98 -12.53
N ILE A 129 -21.78 -15.93 -11.98
CA ILE A 129 -21.74 -14.57 -12.52
C ILE A 129 -21.12 -13.65 -11.47
N ALA A 130 -20.17 -12.82 -11.88
CA ALA A 130 -19.61 -11.74 -11.08
C ALA A 130 -19.88 -10.39 -11.77
N ARG A 131 -20.36 -9.39 -11.03
CA ARG A 131 -20.70 -8.08 -11.58
C ARG A 131 -19.57 -7.09 -11.34
N LYS A 132 -18.97 -6.58 -12.41
CA LYS A 132 -18.01 -5.47 -12.37
C LYS A 132 -18.75 -4.13 -12.35
N LYS A 133 -18.61 -3.37 -11.26
CA LYS A 133 -19.18 -2.03 -11.13
C LYS A 133 -18.11 -0.96 -11.27
N ILE A 134 -18.29 -0.06 -12.23
CA ILE A 134 -17.47 1.14 -12.37
C ILE A 134 -18.40 2.35 -12.39
N THR A 135 -18.11 3.37 -11.60
CA THR A 135 -18.88 4.61 -11.53
C THR A 135 -18.04 5.80 -11.96
N LYS A 136 -18.71 6.78 -12.56
CA LYS A 136 -18.09 8.05 -12.96
C LYS A 136 -17.48 8.78 -11.77
N PHE A 137 -18.18 8.80 -10.64
CA PHE A 137 -17.72 9.44 -9.41
C PHE A 137 -16.39 8.85 -8.91
N ALA A 138 -16.31 7.52 -8.79
CA ALA A 138 -15.09 6.87 -8.32
C ALA A 138 -13.94 6.99 -9.33
N SER A 139 -14.24 6.91 -10.63
CA SER A 139 -13.25 7.04 -11.70
C SER A 139 -12.68 8.46 -11.81
N GLU A 140 -13.51 9.50 -11.67
CA GLU A 140 -13.05 10.89 -11.69
C GLU A 140 -12.20 11.20 -10.45
N ARG A 141 -12.63 10.83 -9.25
CA ARG A 141 -11.85 11.12 -8.02
C ARG A 141 -10.50 10.41 -7.97
N ILE A 142 -10.40 9.16 -8.45
CA ILE A 142 -9.12 8.42 -8.42
C ILE A 142 -8.15 8.97 -9.48
N ALA A 143 -8.65 9.36 -10.64
CA ALA A 143 -7.85 10.02 -11.66
C ALA A 143 -7.33 11.38 -11.17
N GLU A 144 -8.22 12.21 -10.61
CA GLU A 144 -7.84 13.50 -10.00
C GLU A 144 -6.77 13.32 -8.91
N TYR A 145 -6.94 12.31 -8.05
CA TYR A 145 -5.93 12.00 -7.03
C TYR A 145 -4.58 11.63 -7.67
N ALA A 146 -4.56 10.80 -8.72
CA ALA A 146 -3.32 10.41 -9.38
C ALA A 146 -2.60 11.60 -10.03
N PHE A 147 -3.35 12.55 -10.62
CA PHE A 147 -2.78 13.79 -11.17
C PHE A 147 -2.21 14.68 -10.07
N LYS A 148 -2.99 14.92 -9.01
CA LYS A 148 -2.53 15.69 -7.86
C LYS A 148 -1.29 15.07 -7.23
N TYR A 149 -1.26 13.75 -7.05
CA TYR A 149 -0.08 13.03 -6.57
C TYR A 149 1.13 13.28 -7.48
N ALA A 150 0.95 13.22 -8.80
CA ALA A 150 2.03 13.49 -9.74
C ALA A 150 2.58 14.92 -9.60
N GLU A 151 1.70 15.92 -9.47
CA GLU A 151 2.08 17.32 -9.26
C GLU A 151 2.82 17.51 -7.93
N ASP A 152 2.24 17.04 -6.84
CA ASP A 152 2.77 17.19 -5.47
C ASP A 152 4.13 16.49 -5.30
N THR A 153 4.38 15.42 -6.06
CA THR A 153 5.66 14.67 -6.05
C THR A 153 6.60 15.02 -7.21
N GLY A 154 6.24 15.98 -8.05
CA GLY A 154 7.05 16.44 -9.17
C GLY A 154 7.16 15.49 -10.36
N ARG A 155 6.38 14.40 -10.38
CA ARG A 155 6.25 13.47 -11.52
C ARG A 155 5.64 14.19 -12.71
N LYS A 156 5.98 13.73 -13.91
CA LYS A 156 5.62 14.38 -15.19
C LYS A 156 4.71 13.54 -16.06
N LYS A 157 4.42 12.30 -15.67
CA LYS A 157 3.56 11.40 -16.45
C LYS A 157 2.58 10.62 -15.58
N VAL A 158 1.31 10.60 -15.99
CA VAL A 158 0.27 9.71 -15.45
C VAL A 158 -0.27 8.83 -16.57
N THR A 159 -0.25 7.52 -16.33
CA THR A 159 -0.70 6.49 -17.27
C THR A 159 -1.95 5.80 -16.73
N ALA A 160 -3.07 5.86 -17.44
CA ALA A 160 -4.25 5.07 -17.11
C ALA A 160 -4.15 3.63 -17.63
N VAL A 161 -4.57 2.65 -16.83
CA VAL A 161 -4.55 1.24 -17.23
C VAL A 161 -5.94 0.64 -17.13
N HIS A 162 -6.38 -0.03 -18.20
CA HIS A 162 -7.75 -0.52 -18.33
C HIS A 162 -7.88 -1.63 -19.40
N LYS A 163 -9.07 -2.17 -19.64
CA LYS A 163 -9.36 -3.16 -20.70
C LYS A 163 -10.54 -2.76 -21.59
N ALA A 164 -10.60 -1.49 -21.98
CA ALA A 164 -11.77 -0.92 -22.69
C ALA A 164 -11.98 -1.45 -24.12
N ASN A 165 -11.00 -2.16 -24.70
CA ASN A 165 -11.18 -2.88 -25.96
C ASN A 165 -12.17 -4.05 -25.82
N VAL A 166 -12.22 -4.67 -24.64
CA VAL A 166 -13.17 -5.76 -24.31
C VAL A 166 -14.34 -5.21 -23.50
N LEU A 167 -14.04 -4.53 -22.39
CA LEU A 167 -15.01 -3.98 -21.44
C LEU A 167 -15.39 -2.55 -21.82
N LYS A 168 -16.09 -2.40 -22.95
CA LYS A 168 -16.38 -1.10 -23.57
C LYS A 168 -17.17 -0.12 -22.69
N LEU A 169 -17.99 -0.63 -21.76
CA LEU A 169 -18.83 0.21 -20.90
C LEU A 169 -18.14 0.53 -19.58
N SER A 170 -17.73 -0.47 -18.80
CA SER A 170 -17.11 -0.25 -17.49
C SER A 170 -15.75 0.44 -17.62
N ASP A 171 -14.84 -0.15 -18.38
CA ASP A 171 -13.48 0.35 -18.52
C ASP A 171 -13.42 1.51 -19.50
N GLY A 172 -14.37 1.57 -20.44
CA GLY A 172 -14.59 2.75 -21.28
C GLY A 172 -14.96 3.98 -20.44
N LEU A 173 -15.86 3.83 -19.46
CA LEU A 173 -16.21 4.90 -18.53
C LEU A 173 -15.03 5.35 -17.66
N PHE A 174 -14.23 4.41 -17.15
CA PHE A 174 -12.99 4.73 -16.44
C PHE A 174 -12.02 5.53 -17.32
N LYS A 175 -11.75 5.06 -18.55
CA LYS A 175 -10.91 5.76 -19.53
C LYS A 175 -11.42 7.16 -19.85
N GLU A 176 -12.71 7.32 -20.11
CA GLU A 176 -13.33 8.63 -20.39
C GLU A 176 -13.14 9.59 -19.20
N SER A 177 -13.37 9.09 -17.98
CA SER A 177 -13.23 9.88 -16.75
C SER A 177 -11.79 10.32 -16.53
N PHE A 178 -10.82 9.44 -16.77
CA PHE A 178 -9.40 9.76 -16.71
C PHE A 178 -9.02 10.91 -17.66
N TYR A 179 -9.38 10.81 -18.94
CA TYR A 179 -9.06 11.86 -19.91
C TYR A 179 -9.79 13.17 -19.61
N LYS A 180 -11.01 13.11 -19.06
CA LYS A 180 -11.71 14.31 -18.60
C LYS A 180 -10.96 15.00 -17.45
N MET A 181 -10.44 14.26 -16.48
CA MET A 181 -9.64 14.86 -15.39
C MET A 181 -8.30 15.38 -15.91
N ALA A 182 -7.68 14.71 -16.90
CA ALA A 182 -6.46 15.18 -17.54
C ALA A 182 -6.56 16.60 -18.14
N GLU A 183 -7.75 17.04 -18.55
CA GLU A 183 -7.98 18.42 -19.06
C GLU A 183 -7.66 19.49 -18.00
N ASN A 184 -7.75 19.17 -16.71
CA ASN A 184 -7.42 20.07 -15.61
C ASN A 184 -5.91 20.14 -15.31
N HIS A 185 -5.11 19.22 -15.86
CA HIS A 185 -3.68 19.05 -15.57
C HIS A 185 -2.83 19.08 -16.85
N PRO A 186 -2.84 20.19 -17.62
CA PRO A 186 -2.23 20.25 -18.95
C PRO A 186 -0.70 20.07 -18.96
N ASP A 187 -0.03 20.27 -17.81
CA ASP A 187 1.42 20.14 -17.67
C ASP A 187 1.87 18.69 -17.38
N ILE A 188 0.94 17.78 -17.10
CA ILE A 188 1.22 16.36 -16.90
C ILE A 188 1.04 15.62 -18.22
N LYS A 189 2.07 14.88 -18.65
CA LYS A 189 1.96 14.00 -19.81
C LYS A 189 0.99 12.87 -19.50
N THR A 190 0.05 12.63 -20.40
CA THR A 190 -0.96 11.59 -20.22
C THR A 190 -0.94 10.57 -21.35
N ASN A 191 -1.17 9.31 -20.98
CA ASN A 191 -1.38 8.20 -21.90
C ASN A 191 -2.25 7.13 -21.22
N ASP A 192 -2.66 6.14 -22.01
CA ASP A 192 -3.30 4.95 -21.49
C ASP A 192 -2.73 3.69 -22.16
N PHE A 193 -2.79 2.57 -21.44
CA PHE A 193 -2.45 1.25 -21.96
C PHE A 193 -3.49 0.22 -21.55
N TYR A 194 -3.55 -0.87 -22.33
CA TYR A 194 -4.30 -2.04 -21.91
C TYR A 194 -3.56 -2.81 -20.82
N VAL A 195 -4.28 -3.33 -19.83
CA VAL A 195 -3.68 -4.01 -18.66
C VAL A 195 -2.72 -5.15 -19.01
N ASP A 196 -2.99 -5.91 -20.07
CA ASP A 196 -2.08 -6.96 -20.57
C ASP A 196 -0.79 -6.40 -21.18
N ALA A 197 -0.88 -5.29 -21.92
CA ALA A 197 0.29 -4.60 -22.43
C ALA A 197 1.10 -3.97 -21.30
N THR A 198 0.43 -3.38 -20.30
CA THR A 198 1.08 -2.84 -19.10
C THR A 198 1.85 -3.91 -18.34
N ALA A 199 1.24 -5.07 -18.06
CA ALA A 199 1.92 -6.19 -17.42
C ALA A 199 3.20 -6.60 -18.17
N MET A 200 3.14 -6.67 -19.50
CA MET A 200 4.31 -6.91 -20.33
C MET A 200 5.34 -5.77 -20.24
N TYR A 201 4.90 -4.50 -20.22
CA TYR A 201 5.77 -3.33 -20.13
C TYR A 201 6.43 -3.17 -18.77
N LEU A 202 5.78 -3.58 -17.67
CA LEU A 202 6.42 -3.66 -16.36
C LEU A 202 7.68 -4.53 -16.39
N ILE A 203 7.68 -5.60 -17.17
CA ILE A 203 8.85 -6.49 -17.30
C ILE A 203 9.86 -5.97 -18.32
N THR A 204 9.38 -5.44 -19.45
CA THR A 204 10.22 -5.13 -20.61
C THR A 204 10.73 -3.69 -20.63
N ASN A 205 10.04 -2.75 -19.98
CA ASN A 205 10.38 -1.33 -19.94
C ASN A 205 9.81 -0.61 -18.69
N PRO A 206 10.12 -1.08 -17.46
CA PRO A 206 9.54 -0.51 -16.24
C PRO A 206 9.88 0.97 -16.02
N LEU A 207 11.05 1.42 -16.49
CA LEU A 207 11.53 2.79 -16.33
C LEU A 207 10.71 3.84 -17.08
N ASP A 208 9.79 3.43 -17.97
CA ASP A 208 8.87 4.37 -18.60
C ASP A 208 7.76 4.80 -17.63
N PHE A 209 7.43 4.05 -16.58
CA PHE A 209 6.34 4.44 -15.69
C PHE A 209 6.77 5.47 -14.64
N GLU A 210 5.85 6.36 -14.27
CA GLU A 210 6.03 7.34 -13.18
C GLU A 210 4.84 7.26 -12.21
N VAL A 211 3.63 7.48 -12.72
CA VAL A 211 2.37 7.24 -11.99
C VAL A 211 1.44 6.40 -12.87
N ILE A 212 0.95 5.30 -12.34
CA ILE A 212 -0.06 4.44 -12.96
C ILE A 212 -1.36 4.62 -12.19
N VAL A 213 -2.48 4.87 -12.88
CA VAL A 213 -3.81 4.89 -12.26
C VAL A 213 -4.70 3.81 -12.88
N THR A 214 -5.39 3.03 -12.05
CA THR A 214 -6.13 1.86 -12.54
C THR A 214 -7.28 1.45 -11.60
N THR A 215 -8.18 0.60 -12.10
CA THR A 215 -9.28 0.02 -11.31
C THR A 215 -8.79 -1.04 -10.32
N ASN A 216 -9.64 -1.37 -9.35
CA ASN A 216 -9.29 -2.19 -8.19
C ASN A 216 -8.56 -3.50 -8.52
N LEU A 217 -9.14 -4.37 -9.37
CA LEU A 217 -8.53 -5.68 -9.66
C LEU A 217 -7.23 -5.57 -10.44
N TYR A 218 -7.12 -4.63 -11.37
CA TYR A 218 -5.90 -4.45 -12.13
C TYR A 218 -4.80 -3.85 -11.27
N GLY A 219 -5.15 -2.94 -10.36
CA GLY A 219 -4.20 -2.38 -9.40
C GLY A 219 -3.63 -3.44 -8.47
N ASP A 220 -4.46 -4.38 -8.01
CA ASP A 220 -4.01 -5.54 -7.24
C ASP A 220 -2.91 -6.30 -7.97
N ILE A 221 -3.24 -6.82 -9.16
CA ILE A 221 -2.35 -7.66 -9.96
C ILE A 221 -1.05 -6.92 -10.33
N LEU A 222 -1.17 -5.70 -10.89
CA LEU A 222 -0.01 -4.95 -11.38
C LEU A 222 0.93 -4.52 -10.24
N SER A 223 0.40 -4.30 -9.04
CA SER A 223 1.23 -3.95 -7.91
C SER A 223 2.03 -5.11 -7.35
N ASP A 224 1.47 -6.32 -7.37
CA ASP A 224 2.19 -7.55 -7.02
C ASP A 224 3.23 -7.89 -8.10
N GLU A 225 2.91 -7.68 -9.39
CA GLU A 225 3.90 -7.76 -10.47
C GLU A 225 5.03 -6.74 -10.28
N GLY A 226 4.69 -5.50 -9.89
CA GLY A 226 5.64 -4.45 -9.54
C GLY A 226 6.55 -4.86 -8.38
N ALA A 227 6.01 -5.49 -7.33
CA ALA A 227 6.79 -6.05 -6.23
C ALA A 227 7.84 -7.04 -6.71
N GLY A 228 7.48 -7.92 -7.64
CA GLY A 228 8.42 -8.86 -8.27
C GLY A 228 9.60 -8.19 -9.01
N LEU A 229 9.48 -6.91 -9.37
CA LEU A 229 10.56 -6.15 -10.02
C LEU A 229 11.54 -5.50 -9.05
N VAL A 230 11.25 -5.44 -7.76
CA VAL A 230 12.04 -4.67 -6.77
C VAL A 230 12.41 -5.46 -5.52
N GLY A 231 12.27 -6.79 -5.55
CA GLY A 231 12.69 -7.70 -4.46
C GLY A 231 11.58 -8.53 -3.83
N GLY A 232 10.32 -8.34 -4.23
CA GLY A 232 9.17 -9.11 -3.77
C GLY A 232 8.28 -8.35 -2.78
N LEU A 233 7.24 -9.04 -2.27
CA LEU A 233 6.19 -8.44 -1.44
C LEU A 233 6.68 -7.93 -0.08
N GLY A 234 7.79 -8.47 0.44
CA GLY A 234 8.41 -8.03 1.69
C GLY A 234 8.95 -6.60 1.66
N MET A 235 9.09 -6.01 0.46
CA MET A 235 9.73 -4.71 0.25
C MET A 235 8.74 -3.60 -0.10
N ILE A 236 7.46 -3.93 -0.30
CA ILE A 236 6.47 -2.96 -0.79
C ILE A 236 5.54 -2.51 0.35
N PRO A 237 5.52 -1.19 0.66
CA PRO A 237 4.53 -0.61 1.55
C PRO A 237 3.21 -0.36 0.82
N SER A 238 2.16 -0.04 1.56
CA SER A 238 0.95 0.51 0.97
C SER A 238 0.27 1.54 1.88
N ALA A 239 -0.47 2.45 1.25
CA ALA A 239 -1.31 3.41 1.95
C ALA A 239 -2.71 3.43 1.34
N ASN A 240 -3.72 3.24 2.20
CA ASN A 240 -5.12 3.37 1.86
C ASN A 240 -5.59 4.73 2.33
N ILE A 241 -5.90 5.64 1.41
CA ILE A 241 -6.23 7.04 1.71
C ILE A 241 -7.70 7.32 1.44
N GLY A 242 -8.37 7.90 2.42
CA GLY A 242 -9.71 8.49 2.32
C GLY A 242 -9.65 10.00 2.46
N ASP A 243 -10.81 10.65 2.52
CA ASP A 243 -10.87 12.12 2.61
C ASP A 243 -10.30 12.66 3.94
N ASN A 244 -10.43 11.90 5.04
CA ASN A 244 -10.00 12.28 6.38
C ASN A 244 -9.44 11.08 7.17
N SER A 245 -8.95 10.07 6.47
CA SER A 245 -8.49 8.81 7.07
C SER A 245 -7.35 8.22 6.26
N GLY A 246 -6.41 7.60 6.95
CA GLY A 246 -5.30 6.87 6.33
C GLY A 246 -5.06 5.55 7.04
N LEU A 247 -4.98 4.46 6.28
CA LEU A 247 -4.59 3.13 6.75
C LEU A 247 -3.32 2.70 6.02
N PHE A 248 -2.24 2.54 6.78
CA PHE A 248 -0.90 2.26 6.29
C PHE A 248 -0.51 0.85 6.70
N GLU A 249 -0.14 0.02 5.72
CA GLU A 249 0.11 -1.41 5.91
C GLU A 249 1.12 -1.92 4.89
N PRO A 250 2.01 -2.85 5.27
CA PRO A 250 2.80 -3.57 4.29
C PRO A 250 1.90 -4.42 3.39
N VAL A 251 2.37 -4.75 2.18
CA VAL A 251 1.60 -5.61 1.27
C VAL A 251 1.69 -7.09 1.67
N HIS A 252 2.75 -7.51 2.35
CA HIS A 252 2.93 -8.90 2.76
C HIS A 252 1.89 -9.36 3.80
N GLY A 253 1.64 -10.67 3.85
CA GLY A 253 0.76 -11.30 4.85
C GLY A 253 1.46 -11.54 6.20
N SER A 254 0.86 -12.40 7.02
CA SER A 254 1.31 -12.69 8.39
C SER A 254 2.55 -13.58 8.52
N ALA A 255 3.00 -14.23 7.44
CA ALA A 255 4.19 -15.11 7.42
C ALA A 255 4.31 -16.06 8.65
N PRO A 256 3.32 -16.95 8.86
CA PRO A 256 3.23 -17.77 10.07
C PRO A 256 4.39 -18.75 10.26
N ASP A 257 5.14 -19.06 9.20
CA ASP A 257 6.31 -19.92 9.19
C ASP A 257 7.52 -19.31 9.90
N ILE A 258 7.61 -17.98 9.96
CA ILE A 258 8.69 -17.24 10.63
C ILE A 258 8.23 -16.40 11.84
N ALA A 259 6.93 -16.36 12.11
CA ALA A 259 6.38 -15.65 13.27
C ALA A 259 6.99 -16.13 14.59
N GLY A 260 7.34 -15.19 15.46
CA GLY A 260 7.98 -15.39 16.76
C GLY A 260 9.47 -15.69 16.71
N GLN A 261 10.09 -15.69 15.52
CA GLN A 261 11.52 -15.98 15.36
C GLN A 261 12.39 -14.72 15.39
N GLY A 262 11.80 -13.52 15.25
CA GLY A 262 12.54 -12.25 15.29
C GLY A 262 13.43 -12.04 14.06
N ILE A 263 13.10 -12.65 12.93
CA ILE A 263 13.89 -12.60 11.68
C ILE A 263 13.12 -12.00 10.50
N ALA A 264 11.89 -11.52 10.73
CA ALA A 264 11.10 -10.88 9.70
C ALA A 264 11.73 -9.55 9.27
N ASP A 265 11.76 -9.26 7.97
CA ASP A 265 12.20 -7.95 7.46
C ASP A 265 11.16 -6.87 7.81
N PRO A 266 11.52 -5.82 8.56
CA PRO A 266 10.59 -4.73 8.89
C PRO A 266 10.45 -3.67 7.78
N VAL A 267 11.20 -3.76 6.67
CA VAL A 267 11.30 -2.70 5.65
C VAL A 267 9.95 -2.23 5.11
N ALA A 268 9.07 -3.14 4.67
CA ALA A 268 7.75 -2.73 4.14
C ALA A 268 6.89 -2.00 5.18
N THR A 269 6.96 -2.39 6.45
CA THR A 269 6.21 -1.75 7.54
C THR A 269 6.80 -0.38 7.88
N ILE A 270 8.14 -0.25 7.91
CA ILE A 270 8.84 1.03 8.10
C ILE A 270 8.51 1.99 6.95
N LEU A 271 8.52 1.51 5.71
CA LEU A 271 8.12 2.31 4.55
C LEU A 271 6.64 2.71 4.61
N SER A 272 5.77 1.85 5.12
CA SER A 272 4.36 2.18 5.34
C SER A 272 4.21 3.28 6.40
N ALA A 273 5.03 3.25 7.45
CA ALA A 273 5.14 4.34 8.42
C ALA A 273 5.69 5.63 7.79
N CYS A 274 6.61 5.55 6.82
CA CYS A 274 7.05 6.72 6.05
C CYS A 274 5.89 7.32 5.23
N MET A 275 5.09 6.49 4.57
CA MET A 275 3.88 6.95 3.87
C MET A 275 2.86 7.58 4.84
N MET A 276 2.78 7.08 6.07
CA MET A 276 1.97 7.69 7.14
C MET A 276 2.48 9.08 7.51
N LEU A 277 3.79 9.25 7.68
CA LEU A 277 4.41 10.55 7.95
C LEU A 277 4.13 11.54 6.81
N ASP A 278 4.27 11.11 5.55
CA ASP A 278 3.91 11.94 4.39
C ASP A 278 2.45 12.40 4.44
N TYR A 279 1.53 11.49 4.73
CA TYR A 279 0.10 11.80 4.88
C TYR A 279 -0.17 12.79 6.02
N LEU A 280 0.56 12.69 7.14
CA LEU A 280 0.46 13.61 8.27
C LEU A 280 1.14 14.97 8.02
N GLY A 281 1.81 15.15 6.87
CA GLY A 281 2.51 16.38 6.50
C GLY A 281 3.97 16.45 7.00
N GLU A 282 4.50 15.34 7.49
CA GLU A 282 5.84 15.19 8.08
C GLU A 282 6.84 14.61 7.06
N SER A 283 6.74 15.03 5.79
CA SER A 283 7.49 14.46 4.65
C SER A 283 9.01 14.56 4.78
N GLU A 284 9.52 15.55 5.50
CA GLU A 284 10.96 15.66 5.76
C GLU A 284 11.48 14.44 6.54
N TYR A 285 10.72 13.99 7.55
CA TYR A 285 11.07 12.82 8.34
C TYR A 285 10.84 11.51 7.58
N ALA A 286 9.78 11.42 6.77
CA ALA A 286 9.55 10.29 5.87
C ALA A 286 10.77 10.06 4.96
N ARG A 287 11.23 11.11 4.28
CA ARG A 287 12.42 11.06 3.41
C ARG A 287 13.69 10.70 4.17
N LYS A 288 13.90 11.28 5.35
CA LYS A 288 15.08 10.98 6.17
C LYS A 288 15.15 9.51 6.57
N ILE A 289 14.03 8.92 6.99
CA ILE A 289 13.98 7.49 7.32
C ILE A 289 14.23 6.64 6.08
N GLU A 290 13.57 6.96 4.97
CA GLU A 290 13.74 6.25 3.70
C GLU A 290 15.19 6.25 3.23
N ASP A 291 15.87 7.41 3.24
CA ASP A 291 17.26 7.55 2.83
C ASP A 291 18.21 6.75 3.74
N VAL A 292 18.05 6.85 5.06
CA VAL A 292 18.87 6.10 6.04
C VAL A 292 18.66 4.60 5.87
N MET A 293 17.42 4.16 5.70
CA MET A 293 17.10 2.75 5.52
C MET A 293 17.71 2.21 4.22
N ILE A 294 17.60 2.95 3.12
CA ILE A 294 18.25 2.60 1.84
C ILE A 294 19.77 2.48 2.02
N ASP A 295 20.40 3.40 2.73
CA ASP A 295 21.84 3.36 2.99
C ASP A 295 22.25 2.15 3.84
N VAL A 296 21.46 1.78 4.85
CA VAL A 296 21.68 0.56 5.67
C VAL A 296 21.57 -0.70 4.80
N ILE A 297 20.51 -0.82 4.00
CA ILE A 297 20.30 -1.97 3.10
C ILE A 297 21.46 -2.09 2.11
N ARG A 298 21.89 -0.98 1.50
CA ARG A 298 23.00 -0.96 0.53
C ARG A 298 24.35 -1.34 1.13
N GLN A 299 24.58 -1.01 2.40
CA GLN A 299 25.78 -1.42 3.12
C GLN A 299 25.77 -2.92 3.45
N GLY A 300 24.57 -3.52 3.57
CA GLY A 300 24.38 -4.91 3.96
C GLY A 300 24.79 -5.19 5.40
N ASP A 301 24.90 -4.14 6.22
CA ASP A 301 25.33 -4.21 7.62
C ASP A 301 24.10 -4.11 8.53
N ASN A 302 23.98 -5.01 9.51
CA ASN A 302 22.83 -5.10 10.42
C ASN A 302 21.47 -5.23 9.69
N VAL A 303 21.42 -6.05 8.64
CA VAL A 303 20.20 -6.37 7.89
C VAL A 303 19.70 -7.78 8.20
N THR A 304 18.42 -8.04 7.96
CA THR A 304 17.76 -9.33 8.21
C THR A 304 18.24 -10.45 7.27
N PRO A 305 17.95 -11.72 7.59
CA PRO A 305 18.46 -12.87 6.81
C PRO A 305 18.03 -12.91 5.35
N ASP A 306 16.84 -12.41 5.02
CA ASP A 306 16.32 -12.33 3.65
C ASP A 306 17.07 -11.29 2.79
N LEU A 307 17.65 -10.27 3.43
CA LEU A 307 18.58 -9.32 2.82
C LEU A 307 20.05 -9.79 2.85
N GLY A 308 20.30 -11.01 3.36
CA GLY A 308 21.62 -11.65 3.37
C GLY A 308 22.47 -11.36 4.61
N GLY A 309 21.90 -10.74 5.65
CA GLY A 309 22.56 -10.51 6.93
C GLY A 309 22.22 -11.55 8.00
N ASP A 310 22.50 -11.21 9.25
CA ASP A 310 22.24 -12.03 10.44
C ASP A 310 21.55 -11.27 11.58
N ALA A 311 21.13 -10.02 11.34
CA ALA A 311 20.42 -9.22 12.33
C ALA A 311 18.99 -9.71 12.52
N SER A 312 18.50 -9.60 13.75
CA SER A 312 17.07 -9.71 14.04
C SER A 312 16.29 -8.50 13.52
N THR A 313 14.97 -8.65 13.42
CA THR A 313 14.01 -7.58 13.06
C THR A 313 14.24 -6.32 13.89
N GLN A 314 14.38 -6.49 15.21
CA GLN A 314 14.54 -5.37 16.13
C GLN A 314 15.95 -4.77 16.08
N GLU A 315 17.00 -5.58 15.93
CA GLU A 315 18.38 -5.07 15.77
C GLU A 315 18.50 -4.19 14.52
N MET A 316 17.89 -4.61 13.40
CA MET A 316 17.87 -3.80 12.18
C MET A 316 17.16 -2.46 12.40
N ALA A 317 15.99 -2.47 13.05
CA ALA A 317 15.25 -1.25 13.35
C ALA A 317 15.98 -0.31 14.32
N GLU A 318 16.59 -0.84 15.37
CA GLU A 318 17.41 -0.06 16.31
C GLU A 318 18.65 0.53 15.62
N TYR A 319 19.27 -0.22 14.70
CA TYR A 319 20.39 0.28 13.92
C TYR A 319 19.97 1.43 13.02
N ILE A 320 18.88 1.30 12.27
CA ILE A 320 18.29 2.38 11.47
C ILE A 320 17.98 3.60 12.35
N ALA A 321 17.30 3.37 13.48
CA ALA A 321 16.93 4.41 14.43
C ALA A 321 18.14 5.15 15.02
N SER A 322 19.29 4.47 15.19
CA SER A 322 20.53 5.08 15.70
C SER A 322 21.22 6.04 14.71
N LYS A 323 20.84 5.99 13.43
CA LYS A 323 21.40 6.80 12.34
C LYS A 323 20.54 8.02 11.99
N LEU A 324 19.36 8.15 12.61
CA LEU A 324 18.46 9.31 12.50
C LEU A 324 18.94 10.46 13.40
#